data_AF-A0A7C5N3X7-F1
#
_entry.id   AF-A0A7C5N3X7-F1
#
_cell.length_a   1.000
_cell.length_b   1.000
_cell.length_c   1.000
_cell.angle_alpha   90.00
_cell.angle_beta   90.00
_cell.angle_gamma   90.00
#
_symmetry.space_group_name_H-M   'P 1'
#
loop_
_entity.id
_entity.type
_entity.pdbx_description
1 polymer ?
#
loop_
_entity_poly.entity_id
_entity_poly.type
_entity_poly.pdbx_seq_one_letter_code
_entity_poly.pdbx_strand_id
1 'polypeptide(L)'
;MQDPFYNRQKRKKSTSLLEADAWLDSTLYDFFQSLGRGYNRFQDAMSVFHVYGLRRFFVELVSDGVNLLALGLILMTALALPAFDATASGEFNRAEDYSVIFLDRYGNEIGRR
;
A
#
# COMPACT_ATOMS: atom_id res chain seq x y z
N MET A 1 39.32 60.69 -35.60
CA MET A 1 40.67 60.15 -35.35
C MET A 1 40.62 59.42 -34.02
N GLN A 2 40.86 58.10 -34.03
CA GLN A 2 40.77 57.22 -32.87
C GLN A 2 42.20 56.90 -32.45
N ASP A 3 42.51 57.12 -31.17
CA ASP A 3 43.89 57.15 -30.67
C ASP A 3 44.55 55.75 -30.73
N PRO A 4 45.67 55.57 -31.45
CA PRO A 4 46.23 54.24 -31.72
C PRO A 4 46.92 53.57 -30.51
N PHE A 5 47.02 54.26 -29.37
CA PHE A 5 47.71 53.78 -28.17
C PHE A 5 46.77 53.45 -26.99
N TYR A 6 45.46 53.52 -27.18
CA TYR A 6 44.49 53.25 -26.10
C TYR A 6 44.29 51.74 -25.89
N ASN A 7 45.18 51.10 -25.13
CA ASN A 7 45.02 49.70 -24.76
C ASN A 7 44.09 49.59 -23.53
N ARG A 8 42.79 49.35 -23.75
CA ARG A 8 41.87 49.02 -22.64
C ARG A 8 42.32 47.70 -22.04
N GLN A 9 42.96 47.73 -20.87
CA GLN A 9 43.15 46.54 -20.05
C GLN A 9 41.77 45.94 -19.74
N LYS A 10 41.39 44.89 -20.47
CA LYS A 10 40.21 44.09 -20.16
C LYS A 10 40.46 43.44 -18.81
N ARG A 11 39.88 44.00 -17.76
CA ARG A 11 39.83 43.41 -16.43
C ARG A 11 39.34 41.97 -16.61
N LYS A 12 40.18 40.98 -16.29
CA LYS A 12 39.80 39.56 -16.24
C LYS A 12 38.72 39.45 -15.15
N LYS A 13 37.45 39.66 -15.51
CA LYS A 13 36.33 39.37 -14.62
C LYS A 13 36.41 37.86 -14.37
N SER A 14 36.33 37.44 -13.10
CA SER A 14 36.48 36.04 -12.72
C SER A 14 35.36 35.22 -13.37
N THR A 15 35.65 34.61 -14.51
CA THR A 15 34.74 33.77 -15.28
C THR A 15 34.22 32.62 -14.43
N SER A 16 35.04 32.09 -13.52
CA SER A 16 34.65 31.00 -12.62
C SER A 16 33.46 31.31 -11.70
N LEU A 17 33.33 32.54 -11.16
CA LEU A 17 32.18 32.89 -10.31
C LEU A 17 30.89 33.03 -11.14
N LEU A 18 31.01 33.57 -12.36
CA LEU A 18 29.87 33.69 -13.29
C LEU A 18 29.45 32.33 -13.86
N GLU A 19 30.41 31.43 -14.10
CA GLU A 19 30.16 30.07 -14.56
C GLU A 19 29.46 29.23 -13.48
N ALA A 20 29.86 29.39 -12.21
CA ALA A 20 29.21 28.70 -11.09
C ALA A 20 27.75 29.16 -10.90
N ASP A 21 27.51 30.47 -10.99
CA ASP A 21 26.16 31.07 -10.91
C ASP A 21 25.28 30.60 -12.08
N ALA A 22 25.79 30.67 -13.31
CA ALA A 22 25.06 30.20 -14.48
C ALA A 22 24.79 28.69 -14.46
N TRP A 23 25.71 27.89 -13.92
CA TRP A 23 25.52 26.46 -13.71
C TRP A 23 24.45 26.19 -12.64
N LEU A 24 24.46 26.92 -11.53
CA LEU A 24 23.45 26.78 -10.49
C LEU A 24 22.06 27.14 -11.03
N ASP A 25 21.94 28.25 -11.75
CA ASP A 25 20.66 28.71 -12.30
C ASP A 25 20.11 27.71 -13.33
N SER A 26 20.96 27.23 -14.25
CA SER A 26 20.53 26.25 -15.25
C SER A 26 20.16 24.90 -14.63
N THR A 27 20.94 24.42 -13.66
CA THR A 27 20.64 23.15 -12.97
C THR A 27 19.34 23.24 -12.16
N LEU A 28 19.09 24.35 -11.46
CA LEU A 28 17.83 24.57 -10.75
C LEU A 28 16.66 24.66 -11.72
N TYR A 29 16.80 25.42 -12.81
CA TYR A 29 15.75 25.55 -13.82
C TYR A 29 15.38 24.19 -14.44
N ASP A 30 16.38 23.43 -14.89
CA ASP A 30 16.18 22.11 -15.49
C ASP A 30 15.58 21.11 -14.48
N PHE A 31 15.99 21.20 -13.22
CA PHE A 31 15.43 20.40 -12.14
C PHE A 31 13.94 20.67 -11.94
N PHE A 32 13.55 21.95 -11.78
CA PHE A 32 12.14 22.31 -11.61
C PHE A 32 11.31 21.96 -12.86
N GLN A 33 11.87 22.11 -14.05
CA GLN A 33 11.17 21.72 -15.26
C GLN A 33 11.03 20.20 -15.38
N SER A 34 12.02 19.43 -14.92
CA SER A 34 11.94 17.97 -14.82
C SER A 34 10.87 17.53 -13.83
N LEU A 35 10.82 18.16 -12.65
CA LEU A 35 9.76 17.94 -11.67
C LEU A 35 8.38 18.25 -12.25
N GLY A 36 8.21 19.38 -12.94
CA GLY A 36 6.96 19.75 -13.60
C GLY A 36 6.52 18.72 -14.64
N ARG A 37 7.44 18.23 -15.48
CA ARG A 37 7.17 17.15 -16.44
C ARG A 37 6.79 15.84 -15.73
N GLY A 38 7.48 15.50 -14.64
CA GLY A 38 7.15 14.33 -13.83
C GLY A 38 5.76 14.42 -13.21
N TYR A 39 5.41 15.59 -12.67
CA TYR A 39 4.10 15.84 -12.08
C TYR A 39 2.97 15.79 -13.10
N ASN A 40 3.15 16.36 -14.29
CA ASN A 40 2.15 16.27 -15.36
C ASN A 40 1.93 14.82 -15.79
N ARG A 41 2.99 14.02 -15.96
CA ARG A 41 2.86 12.58 -16.25
C ARG A 41 2.12 11.83 -15.16
N PHE A 42 2.36 12.19 -13.89
CA PHE A 42 1.64 11.61 -12.77
C PHE A 42 0.15 12.00 -12.81
N GLN A 43 -0.17 13.27 -13.09
CA GLN A 43 -1.55 13.70 -13.26
C GLN A 43 -2.24 12.97 -14.43
N ASP A 44 -1.56 12.83 -15.57
CA ASP A 44 -2.09 12.10 -16.73
C ASP A 44 -2.40 10.64 -16.37
N ALA A 45 -1.48 9.98 -15.65
CA ALA A 45 -1.72 8.63 -15.14
C ALA A 45 -2.91 8.59 -14.16
N MET A 46 -3.03 9.59 -13.27
CA MET A 46 -4.13 9.68 -12.32
C MET A 46 -5.48 10.04 -12.96
N SER A 47 -5.47 10.70 -14.11
CA SER A 47 -6.68 11.09 -14.83
C SER A 47 -7.55 9.89 -15.23
N VAL A 48 -6.93 8.72 -15.45
CA VAL A 48 -7.61 7.46 -15.79
C VAL A 48 -8.45 6.96 -14.60
N PHE A 49 -8.02 7.21 -13.37
CA PHE A 49 -8.77 6.83 -12.17
C PHE A 49 -9.90 7.81 -11.84
N HIS A 50 -10.02 8.91 -12.59
CA HIS A 50 -11.10 9.84 -12.40
C HIS A 50 -12.37 9.35 -13.09
N VAL A 51 -13.15 8.53 -12.37
CA VAL A 51 -14.43 8.01 -12.84
C VAL A 51 -15.54 9.03 -12.56
N TYR A 52 -16.33 9.35 -13.59
CA TYR A 52 -17.45 10.30 -13.51
C TYR A 52 -18.78 9.67 -13.93
N GLY A 53 -19.88 10.37 -13.63
CA GLY A 53 -21.24 10.00 -14.07
C GLY A 53 -21.72 8.67 -13.48
N LEU A 54 -22.51 7.91 -14.24
CA LEU A 54 -23.11 6.65 -13.76
C LEU A 54 -22.07 5.59 -13.42
N ARG A 55 -20.91 5.57 -14.09
CA ARG A 55 -19.83 4.62 -13.77
C ARG A 55 -19.29 4.85 -12.36
N ARG A 56 -19.22 6.11 -11.92
CA ARG A 56 -18.76 6.46 -10.56
C ARG A 56 -19.67 5.83 -9.52
N PHE A 57 -20.99 5.90 -9.72
CA PHE A 57 -21.95 5.32 -8.80
C PHE A 57 -21.70 3.81 -8.57
N PHE A 58 -21.47 3.03 -9.63
CA PHE A 58 -21.15 1.61 -9.49
C PHE A 58 -19.81 1.36 -8.81
N VAL A 59 -18.77 2.14 -9.16
CA VAL A 59 -17.45 2.01 -8.53
C VAL A 59 -17.52 2.34 -7.04
N GLU A 60 -18.22 3.40 -6.66
CA GLU A 60 -18.41 3.84 -5.27
C GLU A 60 -19.22 2.78 -4.49
N LEU A 61 -20.32 2.29 -5.06
CA LEU A 61 -21.13 1.24 -4.44
C LEU A 61 -20.35 -0.07 -4.23
N VAL A 62 -19.54 -0.49 -5.21
CA VAL A 62 -18.71 -1.69 -5.08
C VAL A 62 -17.59 -1.48 -4.08
N SER A 63 -16.91 -0.32 -4.13
CA SER A 63 -15.82 0.02 -3.20
C SER A 63 -16.32 0.03 -1.75
N ASP A 64 -17.39 0.76 -1.49
CA ASP A 64 -18.00 0.84 -0.16
C ASP A 64 -18.61 -0.50 0.26
N GLY A 65 -19.22 -1.22 -0.68
CA GLY A 65 -19.76 -2.56 -0.47
C GLY A 65 -18.69 -3.55 -0.04
N VAL A 66 -17.52 -3.54 -0.68
CA VAL A 66 -16.37 -4.39 -0.29
C VAL A 66 -15.87 -4.01 1.09
N ASN A 67 -15.81 -2.71 1.42
CA ASN A 67 -15.37 -2.26 2.73
C ASN A 67 -16.35 -2.70 3.84
N LEU A 68 -17.66 -2.53 3.62
CA LEU A 68 -18.71 -2.99 4.52
C LEU A 68 -18.75 -4.52 4.63
N LEU A 69 -18.52 -5.24 3.53
CA LEU A 69 -18.43 -6.69 3.52
C LEU A 69 -17.24 -7.15 4.38
N ALA A 70 -16.07 -6.52 4.24
CA ALA A 70 -14.90 -6.85 5.05
C ALA A 70 -15.18 -6.65 6.55
N LEU A 71 -15.80 -5.52 6.93
CA LEU A 71 -16.25 -5.30 8.31
C LEU A 71 -17.26 -6.35 8.77
N GLY A 72 -18.22 -6.71 7.91
CA GLY A 72 -19.21 -7.74 8.18
C GLY A 72 -18.59 -9.12 8.39
N LEU A 73 -17.57 -9.50 7.61
CA LEU A 73 -16.83 -10.75 7.76
C LEU A 73 -16.04 -10.79 9.08
N ILE A 74 -15.41 -9.68 9.46
CA ILE A 74 -14.73 -9.55 10.75
C ILE A 74 -15.73 -9.73 11.89
N LEU A 75 -16.87 -9.03 11.83
CA LEU A 75 -17.91 -9.13 12.84
C LEU A 75 -18.49 -10.55 12.92
N MET A 76 -18.80 -11.17 11.78
CA MET A 76 -19.29 -12.55 11.71
C MET A 76 -18.30 -13.52 12.35
N THR A 77 -17.01 -13.35 12.07
CA THR A 77 -15.96 -14.18 12.68
C THR A 77 -15.89 -13.96 14.18
N ALA A 78 -15.94 -12.70 14.65
CA ALA A 78 -15.93 -12.37 16.07
C ALA A 78 -17.11 -13.00 16.81
N LEU A 79 -18.32 -12.98 16.21
CA LEU A 79 -19.50 -13.64 16.75
C LEU A 79 -19.42 -15.17 16.72
N ALA A 80 -18.64 -15.74 15.80
CA ALA A 80 -18.43 -17.19 15.69
C ALA A 80 -17.39 -17.74 16.69
N LEU A 81 -16.54 -16.89 17.27
CA LEU A 81 -15.48 -17.32 18.21
C LEU A 81 -15.98 -18.23 19.34
N PRO A 82 -17.11 -17.96 20.04
CA PRO A 82 -17.59 -18.85 21.10
C PRO A 82 -17.94 -20.25 20.60
N ALA A 83 -18.50 -20.37 19.39
CA ALA A 83 -18.84 -21.67 18.81
C ALA A 83 -17.57 -22.45 18.42
N PHE A 84 -16.53 -21.76 17.95
CA PHE A 84 -15.23 -22.37 17.69
C PHE A 84 -14.59 -22.86 18.99
N ASP A 85 -14.64 -22.06 20.06
CA ASP A 85 -14.08 -22.44 21.36
C ASP A 85 -14.79 -23.65 21.96
N ALA A 86 -16.12 -23.68 21.94
CA ALA A 86 -16.90 -24.82 22.43
C ALA A 86 -16.63 -26.11 21.63
N THR A 87 -16.28 -25.99 20.34
CA THR A 87 -15.86 -27.15 19.52
C THR A 87 -14.43 -27.58 19.86
N ALA A 88 -13.52 -26.62 20.05
CA ALA A 88 -12.11 -26.87 20.33
C ALA A 88 -11.86 -27.40 21.74
N SER A 89 -12.60 -26.92 22.73
CA SER A 89 -12.54 -27.36 24.13
C SER A 89 -13.07 -28.78 24.34
N GLY A 90 -13.74 -29.34 23.32
CA GLY A 90 -14.38 -30.65 23.40
C GLY A 90 -15.60 -30.65 24.31
N GLU A 91 -16.20 -29.49 24.61
CA GLU A 91 -17.37 -29.36 25.48
C GLU A 91 -18.54 -30.24 25.00
N PHE A 92 -18.66 -30.44 23.68
CA PHE A 92 -19.67 -31.32 23.08
C PHE A 92 -19.24 -32.80 22.95
N ASN A 93 -17.97 -33.13 23.16
CA ASN A 93 -17.43 -34.50 23.01
C ASN A 93 -16.37 -34.79 24.08
N ARG A 94 -16.75 -34.60 25.34
CA ARG A 94 -15.85 -34.85 26.47
C ARG A 94 -15.68 -36.36 26.58
N ALA A 95 -14.43 -36.84 26.53
CA ALA A 95 -14.14 -38.26 26.68
C ALA A 95 -14.60 -38.82 28.04
N GLU A 96 -14.76 -37.95 29.04
CA GLU A 96 -15.26 -38.25 30.38
C GLU A 96 -16.75 -38.66 30.40
N ASP A 97 -17.53 -38.21 29.41
CA ASP A 97 -18.97 -38.50 29.33
C ASP A 97 -19.29 -39.85 28.68
N TYR A 98 -18.27 -40.52 28.12
CA TYR A 98 -18.41 -41.79 27.41
C TYR A 98 -17.59 -42.88 28.10
N SER A 99 -18.22 -44.02 28.39
CA SER A 99 -17.49 -45.22 28.75
C SER A 99 -17.14 -46.02 27.50
N VAL A 100 -15.87 -46.31 27.30
CA VAL A 100 -15.40 -47.15 26.20
C VAL A 100 -14.97 -48.49 26.77
N ILE A 101 -15.67 -49.55 26.38
CA ILE A 101 -15.34 -50.93 26.75
C ILE A 101 -14.55 -51.56 25.61
N PHE A 102 -13.36 -52.09 25.91
CA PHE A 102 -12.52 -52.80 24.97
C PHE A 102 -12.88 -54.29 25.02
N LEU A 103 -13.15 -54.87 23.85
CA LEU A 103 -13.50 -56.28 23.69
C LEU A 103 -12.43 -57.01 22.87
N ASP A 104 -12.17 -58.28 23.16
CA ASP A 104 -11.35 -59.14 22.31
C ASP A 104 -12.12 -59.66 21.08
N ARG A 105 -11.44 -60.44 20.22
CA ARG A 105 -12.03 -61.03 19.00
C ARG A 105 -13.21 -61.99 19.25
N TYR A 106 -13.43 -62.42 20.48
CA TYR A 106 -14.49 -63.31 20.93
C TYR A 106 -15.58 -62.56 21.72
N GLY A 107 -15.46 -61.23 21.86
CA GLY A 107 -16.44 -60.39 22.55
C GLY A 107 -16.25 -60.32 24.07
N ASN A 108 -15.11 -60.79 24.59
CA ASN A 108 -14.82 -60.71 26.03
C ASN A 108 -14.25 -59.34 26.41
N GLU A 109 -14.67 -58.76 27.53
CA GLU A 109 -14.13 -57.49 28.04
C GLU A 109 -12.66 -57.63 28.48
N ILE A 110 -11.79 -56.81 27.90
CA ILE A 110 -10.35 -56.75 28.20
C ILE A 110 -9.95 -55.45 28.91
N GLY A 111 -10.86 -54.47 29.02
CA GLY A 111 -10.65 -53.25 29.77
C GLY A 111 -11.71 -52.18 29.49
N ARG A 112 -11.64 -51.08 30.23
CA ARG A 112 -12.51 -49.90 30.04
C ARG A 112 -11.76 -48.59 30.30
N ARG A 113 -12.14 -47.51 29.61
CA ARG A 113 -11.74 -46.14 29.93
C ARG A 113 -12.97 -45.24 30.05
#